data_AF-A0A6G0VK34-F1
#
_entry.id   AF-A0A6G0VK34-F1
#
_cell.length_a   1.000
_cell.length_b   1.000
_cell.length_c   1.000
_cell.angle_alpha   90.00
_cell.angle_beta   90.00
_cell.angle_gamma   90.00
#
_symmetry.space_group_name_H-M   'P 1'
#
loop_
_entity.id
_entity.type
_entity.pdbx_description
1 polymer ?
#
loop_
_entity_poly.entity_id
_entity_poly.type
_entity_poly.pdbx_seq_one_letter_code
_entity_poly.pdbx_strand_id
1 'polypeptide(L)'
;MGYHVLPSWKDYWSSSPDLGVKFVSDAMSRNTFQKILQNLHCNDNTSLPSNNKDKLFKLRPIIDKLNTSFRNHYFGTRQLSVDESIVKFKGRSTLKQFNPMKPIKRGYKIWSMADQNGCMLAFKIYQGKDEIINPEFSGLGLGERVVLELTKSVWNQYREIYFDNFFSSTKLVQQLKLQKTLACDTVRTNRKGLPKKMKRGMSDSKLLADRISFFKWMDNKPVHLISNFHGSEITSVKRKSKDGSAVTIPCPTVVSDYDKYMGGVDHADRLRTLYNIDRKSPKWWHRLFFGLIDIMFVNSYVVYTTLFNKISVLEYRRSVVQGLLTKQSLKTKN
;
A
#
# COMPACT_ATOMS: atom_id res chain seq x y z
N MET A 1 10.68 16.12 -13.57
CA MET A 1 10.02 16.10 -12.24
C MET A 1 9.74 14.66 -11.88
N GLY A 2 10.28 14.15 -10.77
CA GLY A 2 10.29 12.72 -10.44
C GLY A 2 11.71 12.19 -10.52
N TYR A 3 12.09 11.54 -11.63
CA TYR A 3 13.47 11.02 -11.81
C TYR A 3 14.54 12.09 -12.07
N HIS A 4 14.13 13.29 -12.51
CA HIS A 4 14.99 14.48 -12.54
C HIS A 4 14.39 15.48 -11.57
N VAL A 5 15.10 15.78 -10.48
CA VAL A 5 14.64 16.60 -9.35
C VAL A 5 15.41 17.92 -9.31
N LEU A 6 14.71 19.02 -9.55
CA LEU A 6 15.21 20.38 -9.30
C LEU A 6 14.57 20.97 -8.03
N PRO A 7 15.21 21.96 -7.37
CA PRO A 7 14.76 22.53 -6.09
C PRO A 7 13.32 23.07 -6.09
N SER A 8 12.91 23.69 -7.20
CA SER A 8 11.56 24.18 -7.46
C SER A 8 11.03 23.62 -8.77
N TRP A 9 9.71 23.49 -8.88
CA TRP A 9 9.09 23.14 -10.16
C TRP A 9 9.31 24.23 -11.22
N LYS A 10 9.53 25.50 -10.81
CA LYS A 10 9.81 26.60 -11.75
C LYS A 10 11.16 26.43 -12.44
N ASP A 11 12.12 25.80 -11.78
CA ASP A 11 13.50 25.69 -12.24
C ASP A 11 13.64 24.81 -13.49
N TYR A 12 12.64 23.96 -13.79
CA TYR A 12 12.62 23.17 -15.02
C TYR A 12 12.45 24.03 -16.28
N TRP A 13 12.00 25.28 -16.15
CA TRP A 13 11.93 26.28 -17.22
C TRP A 13 12.98 27.38 -17.07
N SER A 14 13.96 27.21 -16.19
CA SER A 14 15.04 28.18 -16.04
C SER A 14 15.91 28.20 -17.30
N SER A 15 16.45 29.37 -17.62
CA SER A 15 17.51 29.54 -18.61
C SER A 15 18.93 29.46 -18.01
N SER A 16 19.05 29.33 -16.68
CA SER A 16 20.36 29.20 -16.02
C SER A 16 21.08 27.91 -16.44
N PRO A 17 22.42 27.93 -16.63
CA PRO A 17 23.17 26.76 -17.10
C PRO A 17 23.12 25.52 -16.19
N ASP A 18 22.91 25.72 -14.90
CA ASP A 18 22.83 24.69 -13.86
C ASP A 18 21.39 24.21 -13.59
N LEU A 19 20.40 24.85 -14.22
CA LEU A 19 18.98 24.55 -14.10
C LEU A 19 18.37 24.32 -15.50
N GLY A 20 17.04 24.25 -15.57
CA GLY A 20 16.34 24.04 -16.82
C GLY A 20 16.36 22.57 -17.26
N VAL A 21 15.25 22.13 -17.86
CA VAL A 21 15.20 20.82 -18.52
C VAL A 21 14.51 21.04 -19.85
N LYS A 22 15.29 21.06 -20.93
CA LYS A 22 14.81 21.34 -22.29
C LYS A 22 13.59 20.50 -22.66
N PHE A 23 13.65 19.21 -22.34
CA PHE A 23 12.55 18.27 -22.54
C PHE A 23 11.23 18.66 -21.84
N VAL A 24 11.28 19.40 -20.72
CA VAL A 24 10.11 19.94 -20.03
C VAL A 24 9.68 21.29 -20.60
N SER A 25 10.63 22.19 -20.88
CA SER A 25 10.33 23.52 -21.41
C SER A 25 9.74 23.48 -22.82
N ASP A 26 10.20 22.54 -23.64
CA ASP A 26 9.74 22.36 -25.01
C ASP A 26 8.32 21.76 -25.06
N ALA A 27 7.92 21.01 -24.02
CA ALA A 27 6.60 20.36 -23.96
C ALA A 27 5.46 21.35 -23.67
N MET A 28 5.70 22.37 -22.84
CA MET A 28 4.75 23.45 -22.57
C MET A 28 5.43 24.62 -21.87
N SER A 29 4.88 25.83 -21.98
CA SER A 29 5.40 26.98 -21.24
C SER A 29 5.21 26.85 -19.72
N ARG A 30 6.11 27.48 -18.95
CA ARG A 30 6.00 27.59 -17.48
C ARG A 30 4.65 28.13 -17.04
N ASN A 31 4.16 29.16 -17.74
CA ASN A 31 2.92 29.84 -17.40
C ASN A 31 1.70 28.94 -17.68
N THR A 32 1.73 28.17 -18.77
CA THR A 32 0.70 27.16 -19.07
C THR A 32 0.66 26.09 -17.98
N PHE A 33 1.82 25.52 -17.61
CA PHE A 33 1.90 24.54 -16.53
C PHE A 33 1.36 25.09 -15.21
N GLN A 34 1.73 26.33 -14.87
CA GLN A 34 1.24 27.00 -13.66
C GLN A 34 -0.29 27.16 -13.67
N LYS A 35 -0.87 27.63 -14.79
CA LYS A 35 -2.31 27.79 -14.95
C LYS A 35 -3.04 26.46 -14.81
N ILE A 36 -2.54 25.39 -15.45
CA ILE A 36 -3.09 24.03 -15.32
C ILE A 36 -3.04 23.58 -13.85
N LEU A 37 -1.89 23.72 -13.19
CA LEU A 37 -1.73 23.31 -11.80
C LEU A 37 -2.64 24.09 -10.85
N GLN A 38 -2.83 25.40 -11.08
CA GLN A 38 -3.71 26.25 -10.28
C GLN A 38 -5.19 25.89 -10.45
N ASN A 39 -5.60 25.49 -11.65
CA ASN A 39 -6.99 25.20 -12.00
C ASN A 39 -7.30 23.69 -12.07
N LEU A 40 -6.38 22.83 -11.62
CA LEU A 40 -6.64 21.40 -11.55
C LEU A 40 -7.78 21.12 -10.56
N HIS A 41 -8.76 20.35 -11.00
CA HIS A 41 -9.89 19.83 -10.22
C HIS A 41 -10.16 18.38 -10.62
N CYS A 42 -10.55 17.55 -9.65
CA CYS A 42 -10.86 16.13 -9.88
C CYS A 42 -12.32 15.77 -9.58
N ASN A 43 -13.09 16.74 -9.08
CA ASN A 43 -14.51 16.63 -8.85
C ASN A 43 -15.14 18.03 -9.00
N ASP A 44 -16.42 18.07 -9.35
CA ASP A 44 -17.19 19.31 -9.46
C ASP A 44 -17.50 19.88 -8.07
N ASN A 45 -17.07 21.11 -7.81
CA ASN A 45 -17.31 21.75 -6.52
C ASN A 45 -18.76 22.20 -6.35
N THR A 46 -19.52 22.39 -7.44
CA THR A 46 -20.94 22.77 -7.36
C THR A 46 -21.81 21.62 -6.86
N SER A 47 -21.32 20.38 -7.06
CA SER A 47 -21.94 19.16 -6.56
C SER A 47 -21.61 18.84 -5.09
N LEU A 48 -20.90 19.73 -4.37
CA LEU A 48 -20.53 19.50 -2.97
C LEU A 48 -21.76 19.64 -2.06
N PRO A 49 -22.15 18.58 -1.32
CA PRO A 49 -23.28 18.66 -0.40
C PRO A 49 -23.02 19.65 0.75
N SER A 50 -24.04 20.38 1.19
CA SER A 50 -23.95 21.31 2.33
C SER A 50 -23.52 20.60 3.63
N ASN A 51 -23.97 19.36 3.83
CA ASN A 51 -23.56 18.49 4.94
C ASN A 51 -22.55 17.41 4.48
N ASN A 52 -21.53 17.81 3.70
CA ASN A 52 -20.54 16.87 3.21
C ASN A 52 -19.68 16.28 4.34
N LYS A 53 -19.87 14.97 4.58
CA LYS A 53 -19.06 14.19 5.53
C LYS A 53 -17.86 13.51 4.86
N ASP A 54 -17.80 13.46 3.53
CA ASP A 54 -16.67 12.90 2.80
C ASP A 54 -15.53 13.93 2.68
N LYS A 55 -14.54 13.84 3.58
CA LYS A 55 -13.35 14.70 3.56
C LYS A 55 -12.54 14.53 2.29
N LEU A 56 -12.78 13.47 1.51
CA LEU A 56 -12.11 13.17 0.24
C LEU A 56 -12.95 13.50 -0.99
N PHE A 57 -14.08 14.20 -0.86
CA PHE A 57 -15.00 14.53 -1.97
C PHE A 57 -14.26 15.04 -3.23
N LYS A 58 -13.29 15.95 -3.07
CA LYS A 58 -12.50 16.51 -4.20
C LYS A 58 -11.72 15.47 -5.00
N LEU A 59 -11.42 14.32 -4.43
CA LEU A 59 -10.64 13.22 -5.02
C LEU A 59 -11.50 11.98 -5.31
N ARG A 60 -12.76 11.96 -4.86
CA ARG A 60 -13.63 10.78 -4.91
C ARG A 60 -13.68 10.14 -6.30
N PRO A 61 -13.90 10.88 -7.42
CA PRO A 61 -13.95 10.26 -8.74
C PRO A 61 -12.65 9.51 -9.13
N ILE A 62 -11.49 10.05 -8.75
CA ILE A 62 -10.20 9.41 -9.04
C ILE A 62 -9.97 8.20 -8.14
N ILE A 63 -10.30 8.31 -6.84
CA ILE A 63 -10.16 7.20 -5.90
C ILE A 63 -10.98 5.99 -6.36
N ASP A 64 -12.24 6.25 -6.76
CA ASP A 64 -13.16 5.20 -7.20
C ASP A 64 -12.69 4.61 -8.54
N LYS A 65 -12.31 5.47 -9.50
CA LYS A 65 -11.79 5.02 -10.80
C LYS A 65 -10.53 4.16 -10.67
N LEU A 66 -9.60 4.53 -9.79
CA LEU A 66 -8.38 3.74 -9.56
C LEU A 66 -8.69 2.39 -8.91
N ASN A 67 -9.53 2.36 -7.87
CA ASN A 67 -9.94 1.10 -7.24
C ASN A 67 -10.66 0.16 -8.23
N THR A 68 -11.52 0.68 -9.10
CA THR A 68 -12.13 -0.12 -10.18
C THR A 68 -11.10 -0.56 -11.20
N SER A 69 -10.23 0.34 -11.66
CA SER A 69 -9.25 0.05 -12.70
C SER A 69 -8.22 -1.00 -12.26
N PHE A 70 -7.68 -0.90 -11.05
CA PHE A 70 -6.67 -1.82 -10.55
C PHE A 70 -7.20 -3.26 -10.51
N ARG A 71 -8.45 -3.45 -10.08
CA ARG A 71 -9.10 -4.77 -10.03
C ARG A 71 -9.41 -5.33 -11.41
N ASN A 72 -9.78 -4.48 -12.36
CA ASN A 72 -10.20 -4.93 -13.70
C ASN A 72 -9.03 -5.29 -14.62
N HIS A 73 -7.84 -4.71 -14.41
CA HIS A 73 -6.71 -4.90 -15.32
C HIS A 73 -5.66 -5.89 -14.79
N TYR A 74 -5.68 -6.20 -13.50
CA TYR A 74 -4.72 -7.13 -12.92
C TYR A 74 -5.33 -7.93 -11.78
N PHE A 75 -5.33 -9.25 -11.94
CA PHE A 75 -5.88 -10.15 -10.92
C PHE A 75 -4.98 -10.23 -9.69
N GLY A 76 -3.66 -10.02 -9.83
CA GLY A 76 -2.69 -10.23 -8.74
C GLY A 76 -2.46 -11.70 -8.41
N THR A 77 -1.53 -11.94 -7.49
CA THR A 77 -1.17 -13.29 -7.04
C THR A 77 -2.17 -13.88 -6.04
N ARG A 78 -2.05 -15.18 -5.75
CA ARG A 78 -2.88 -15.85 -4.73
C ARG A 78 -2.64 -15.26 -3.33
N GLN A 79 -1.39 -14.92 -3.04
CA GLN A 79 -0.96 -14.30 -1.78
C GLN A 79 -1.08 -12.78 -1.87
N LEU A 80 -1.80 -12.20 -0.92
CA LEU A 80 -2.05 -10.77 -0.78
C LEU A 80 -1.71 -10.32 0.63
N SER A 81 -1.25 -9.09 0.76
CA SER A 81 -0.97 -8.43 2.04
C SER A 81 -1.88 -7.24 2.26
N VAL A 82 -2.34 -7.03 3.50
CA VAL A 82 -3.04 -5.82 3.92
C VAL A 82 -2.19 -5.09 4.96
N ASP A 83 -1.85 -3.84 4.64
CA ASP A 83 -1.04 -2.97 5.50
C ASP A 83 -1.31 -1.48 5.16
N GLU A 84 -0.50 -0.60 5.72
CA GLU A 84 -0.58 0.84 5.64
C GLU A 84 0.49 1.40 4.72
N SER A 85 0.07 2.16 3.71
CA SER A 85 0.95 3.04 2.94
C SER A 85 0.82 4.50 3.42
N ILE A 86 1.89 5.30 3.24
CA ILE A 86 1.91 6.71 3.61
C ILE A 86 2.26 7.61 2.42
N VAL A 87 1.39 8.59 2.13
CA VAL A 87 1.73 9.72 1.25
C VAL A 87 2.24 10.88 2.11
N LYS A 88 3.54 11.15 2.03
CA LYS A 88 4.23 12.19 2.81
C LYS A 88 3.55 13.55 2.67
N PHE A 89 3.20 14.15 3.80
CA PHE A 89 2.63 15.50 3.84
C PHE A 89 2.96 16.20 5.16
N LYS A 90 3.50 17.42 5.07
CA LYS A 90 3.87 18.23 6.24
C LYS A 90 2.94 19.44 6.47
N GLY A 91 2.10 19.80 5.50
CA GLY A 91 1.20 20.96 5.59
C GLY A 91 0.03 20.78 6.54
N ARG A 92 -0.87 21.77 6.58
CA ARG A 92 -2.10 21.74 7.39
C ARG A 92 -3.16 20.90 6.70
N SER A 93 -3.65 19.86 7.37
CA SER A 93 -4.78 19.04 6.94
C SER A 93 -5.26 18.21 8.12
N THR A 94 -6.58 18.07 8.27
CA THR A 94 -7.23 17.24 9.30
C THR A 94 -7.05 15.73 9.06
N LEU A 95 -6.70 15.34 7.82
CA LEU A 95 -6.47 13.93 7.42
C LEU A 95 -5.04 13.45 7.73
N LYS A 96 -4.13 14.37 8.08
CA LYS A 96 -2.72 14.05 8.30
C LYS A 96 -2.57 13.21 9.57
N GLN A 97 -1.86 12.09 9.46
CA GLN A 97 -1.49 11.21 10.55
C GLN A 97 -0.02 11.41 10.94
N PHE A 98 0.29 11.12 12.20
CA PHE A 98 1.65 11.06 12.72
C PHE A 98 1.91 9.68 13.33
N ASN A 99 2.96 9.01 12.86
CA ASN A 99 3.45 7.78 13.48
C ASN A 99 4.99 7.85 13.59
N PRO A 100 5.55 8.01 14.81
CA PRO A 100 6.99 8.14 14.98
C PRO A 100 7.79 6.88 14.59
N MET A 101 7.14 5.71 14.56
CA MET A 101 7.78 4.42 14.26
C MET A 101 7.92 4.13 12.77
N LYS A 102 7.22 4.86 11.88
CA LYS A 102 7.31 4.64 10.43
C LYS A 102 8.38 5.57 9.81
N PRO A 103 9.09 5.17 8.74
CA PRO A 103 10.10 5.99 8.08
C PRO A 103 9.57 7.37 7.65
N ILE A 104 8.35 7.39 7.07
CA ILE A 104 7.60 8.62 6.78
C ILE A 104 6.69 8.92 7.96
N LYS A 105 7.19 9.72 8.90
CA LYS A 105 6.48 9.99 10.16
C LYS A 105 5.18 10.78 10.02
N ARG A 106 5.04 11.63 9.00
CA ARG A 106 3.90 12.54 8.80
C ARG A 106 3.36 12.46 7.37
N GLY A 107 2.08 12.14 7.22
CA GLY A 107 1.45 12.04 5.92
C GLY A 107 0.00 11.61 5.97
N TYR A 108 -0.57 11.36 4.79
CA TYR A 108 -1.87 10.74 4.65
C TYR A 108 -1.73 9.23 4.73
N LYS A 109 -2.50 8.60 5.63
CA LYS A 109 -2.54 7.15 5.76
C LYS A 109 -3.48 6.56 4.72
N ILE A 110 -3.01 5.51 4.05
CA ILE A 110 -3.77 4.73 3.08
C ILE A 110 -3.74 3.29 3.56
N TRP A 111 -4.90 2.71 3.81
CA TRP A 111 -5.05 1.26 3.96
C TRP A 111 -4.96 0.63 2.58
N SER A 112 -4.13 -0.38 2.42
CA SER A 112 -3.79 -0.94 1.11
C SER A 112 -3.82 -2.46 1.15
N MET A 113 -4.35 -3.05 0.08
CA MET A 113 -4.18 -4.46 -0.23
C MET A 113 -3.30 -4.58 -1.47
N ALA A 114 -2.20 -5.31 -1.37
CA ALA A 114 -1.26 -5.50 -2.46
C ALA A 114 -0.84 -6.97 -2.60
N ASP A 115 -0.51 -7.37 -3.82
CA ASP A 115 0.01 -8.70 -4.10
C ASP A 115 1.52 -8.82 -3.77
N GLN A 116 2.09 -10.02 -3.89
CA GLN A 116 3.49 -10.24 -3.52
C GLN A 116 4.50 -9.50 -4.43
N ASN A 117 4.07 -9.11 -5.63
CA ASN A 117 4.88 -8.34 -6.58
C ASN A 117 4.81 -6.83 -6.32
N GLY A 118 4.03 -6.40 -5.32
CA GLY A 118 3.82 -5.00 -4.97
C GLY A 118 2.84 -4.26 -5.89
N CYS A 119 1.93 -4.97 -6.56
CA CYS A 119 0.79 -4.35 -7.23
C CYS A 119 -0.35 -4.13 -6.23
N MET A 120 -0.79 -2.88 -6.07
CA MET A 120 -1.88 -2.51 -5.16
C MET A 120 -3.24 -2.78 -5.83
N LEU A 121 -4.01 -3.72 -5.29
CA LEU A 121 -5.30 -4.14 -5.86
C LEU A 121 -6.49 -3.35 -5.31
N ALA A 122 -6.39 -2.87 -4.07
CA ALA A 122 -7.41 -2.05 -3.44
C ALA A 122 -6.78 -1.11 -2.42
N PHE A 123 -7.42 0.04 -2.20
CA PHE A 123 -7.00 0.95 -1.13
C PHE A 123 -8.15 1.81 -0.61
N LYS A 124 -8.01 2.26 0.65
CA LYS A 124 -8.90 3.21 1.32
C LYS A 124 -8.06 4.27 2.04
N ILE A 125 -8.25 5.53 1.69
CA ILE A 125 -7.58 6.64 2.38
C ILE A 125 -8.30 6.87 3.73
N TYR A 126 -7.53 6.88 4.82
CA TYR A 126 -8.08 7.06 6.17
C TYR A 126 -8.57 8.50 6.38
N GLN A 127 -9.81 8.66 6.87
CA GLN A 127 -10.44 9.97 7.05
C GLN A 127 -10.50 10.49 8.50
N GLY A 128 -9.86 9.77 9.43
CA GLY A 128 -9.95 10.07 10.87
C GLY A 128 -11.08 9.29 11.53
N LYS A 129 -11.44 9.68 12.76
CA LYS A 129 -12.44 8.98 13.58
C LYS A 129 -13.86 9.12 13.04
N ASP A 130 -14.19 10.25 12.43
CA ASP A 130 -15.52 10.57 11.91
C ASP A 130 -15.72 10.08 10.46
N GLU A 131 -14.98 9.05 10.04
CA GLU A 131 -15.15 8.50 8.70
C GLU A 131 -16.51 7.82 8.55
N ILE A 132 -17.11 7.92 7.36
CA ILE A 132 -18.33 7.17 7.03
C ILE A 132 -17.95 5.68 7.00
N ILE A 133 -18.62 4.91 7.87
CA ILE A 133 -18.43 3.47 7.99
C ILE A 133 -19.35 2.77 6.99
N ASN A 134 -18.85 1.73 6.31
CA ASN A 134 -19.70 0.85 5.52
C ASN A 134 -20.72 0.17 6.46
N PRO A 135 -22.05 0.35 6.25
CA PRO A 135 -23.08 -0.25 7.10
C PRO A 135 -22.94 -1.76 7.28
N GLU A 136 -22.46 -2.46 6.25
CA GLU A 136 -22.23 -3.90 6.25
C GLU A 136 -21.24 -4.37 7.34
N PHE A 137 -20.27 -3.51 7.67
CA PHE A 137 -19.24 -3.80 8.67
C PHE A 137 -19.38 -2.89 9.89
N SER A 138 -20.58 -2.32 10.09
CA SER A 138 -20.90 -1.57 11.30
C SER A 138 -20.75 -2.46 12.55
N GLY A 139 -20.33 -1.87 13.66
CA GLY A 139 -20.10 -2.59 14.92
C GLY A 139 -18.76 -3.35 15.03
N LEU A 140 -17.99 -3.50 13.95
CA LEU A 140 -16.66 -4.11 13.99
C LEU A 140 -15.56 -3.10 14.35
N GLY A 141 -14.42 -3.56 14.85
CA GLY A 141 -13.24 -2.72 15.10
C GLY A 141 -12.64 -2.16 13.81
N LEU A 142 -11.90 -1.04 13.89
CA LEU A 142 -11.30 -0.39 12.71
C LEU A 142 -10.47 -1.35 11.86
N GLY A 143 -9.60 -2.14 12.50
CA GLY A 143 -8.76 -3.12 11.81
C GLY A 143 -9.56 -4.17 11.04
N GLU A 144 -10.57 -4.75 11.68
CA GLU A 144 -11.46 -5.76 11.08
C GLU A 144 -12.20 -5.20 9.87
N ARG A 145 -12.78 -4.00 10.00
CA ARG A 145 -13.48 -3.32 8.90
C ARG A 145 -12.57 -3.09 7.71
N VAL A 146 -11.34 -2.61 7.95
CA VAL A 146 -10.38 -2.34 6.89
C VAL A 146 -10.06 -3.60 6.09
N VAL A 147 -9.74 -4.72 6.77
CA VAL A 147 -9.43 -5.98 6.08
C VAL A 147 -10.63 -6.49 5.30
N LEU A 148 -11.82 -6.50 5.90
CA LEU A 148 -13.04 -6.98 5.21
C LEU A 148 -13.39 -6.11 4.00
N GLU A 149 -13.34 -4.78 4.13
CA GLU A 149 -13.63 -3.86 3.02
C GLU A 149 -12.63 -4.02 1.86
N LEU A 150 -11.32 -4.12 2.16
CA LEU A 150 -10.29 -4.24 1.13
C LEU A 150 -10.30 -5.60 0.43
N THR A 151 -10.64 -6.67 1.14
CA THR A 151 -10.59 -8.05 0.63
C THR A 151 -11.89 -8.51 -0.01
N LYS A 152 -12.99 -7.75 0.12
CA LYS A 152 -14.32 -8.17 -0.36
C LYS A 152 -14.35 -8.65 -1.81
N SER A 153 -13.62 -7.99 -2.70
CA SER A 153 -13.57 -8.35 -4.12
C SER A 153 -12.83 -9.65 -4.43
N VAL A 154 -12.11 -10.23 -3.46
CA VAL A 154 -11.36 -11.48 -3.60
C VAL A 154 -11.91 -12.61 -2.73
N TRP A 155 -13.07 -12.41 -2.10
CA TRP A 155 -13.77 -13.47 -1.38
C TRP A 155 -14.22 -14.58 -2.33
N ASN A 156 -14.38 -15.80 -1.79
CA ASN A 156 -14.73 -17.00 -2.55
C ASN A 156 -13.69 -17.45 -3.60
N GLN A 157 -12.48 -16.91 -3.56
CA GLN A 157 -11.38 -17.27 -4.46
C GLN A 157 -10.25 -18.04 -3.76
N TYR A 158 -10.39 -18.35 -2.46
CA TYR A 158 -9.35 -19.02 -1.65
C TYR A 158 -7.97 -18.34 -1.72
N ARG A 159 -7.98 -17.00 -1.83
CA ARG A 159 -6.78 -16.19 -1.70
C ARG A 159 -6.27 -16.20 -0.27
N GLU A 160 -4.96 -16.07 -0.14
CA GLU A 160 -4.26 -16.01 1.14
C GLU A 160 -3.99 -14.56 1.50
N ILE A 161 -4.66 -14.08 2.55
CA ILE A 161 -4.54 -12.71 3.03
C ILE A 161 -3.65 -12.70 4.28
N TYR A 162 -2.55 -11.97 4.16
CA TYR A 162 -1.59 -11.74 5.23
C TYR A 162 -1.76 -10.33 5.79
N PHE A 163 -1.83 -10.18 7.11
CA PHE A 163 -1.95 -8.87 7.75
C PHE A 163 -1.26 -8.81 9.11
N ASP A 164 -0.97 -7.59 9.58
CA ASP A 164 -0.29 -7.40 10.86
C ASP A 164 -1.25 -7.45 12.06
N ASN A 165 -0.66 -7.32 13.24
CA ASN A 165 -1.37 -7.38 14.49
C ASN A 165 -2.26 -6.16 14.81
N PHE A 166 -2.19 -5.08 14.02
CA PHE A 166 -3.11 -3.95 14.15
C PHE A 166 -4.50 -4.34 13.64
N PHE A 167 -4.57 -5.19 12.61
CA PHE A 167 -5.83 -5.66 12.04
C PHE A 167 -6.39 -6.92 12.72
N SER A 168 -5.52 -7.67 13.41
CA SER A 168 -5.80 -9.02 13.87
C SER A 168 -6.94 -9.13 14.91
N SER A 169 -7.86 -10.07 14.64
CA SER A 169 -8.78 -10.61 15.64
C SER A 169 -9.18 -12.05 15.28
N THR A 170 -9.52 -12.86 16.29
CA THR A 170 -10.04 -14.22 16.03
C THR A 170 -11.33 -14.19 15.22
N LYS A 171 -12.21 -13.21 15.49
CA LYS A 171 -13.47 -13.03 14.77
C LYS A 171 -13.23 -12.71 13.29
N LEU A 172 -12.24 -11.88 12.98
CA LEU A 172 -11.89 -11.55 11.60
C LEU A 172 -11.45 -12.80 10.81
N VAL A 173 -10.59 -13.63 11.40
CA VAL A 173 -10.11 -14.87 10.76
C VAL A 173 -11.25 -15.87 10.54
N GLN A 174 -12.18 -15.97 11.49
CA GLN A 174 -13.42 -16.76 11.34
C GLN A 174 -14.29 -16.22 10.19
N GLN A 175 -14.50 -14.90 10.12
CA GLN A 175 -15.30 -14.29 9.06
C GLN A 175 -14.68 -14.51 7.68
N LEU A 176 -13.37 -14.31 7.52
CA LEU A 176 -12.67 -14.59 6.27
C LEU A 176 -12.80 -16.07 5.86
N LYS A 177 -12.75 -16.98 6.83
CA LYS A 177 -12.96 -18.41 6.57
C LYS A 177 -14.36 -18.70 6.01
N LEU A 178 -15.41 -18.10 6.60
CA LEU A 178 -16.78 -18.22 6.11
C LEU A 178 -16.92 -17.69 4.67
N GLN A 179 -16.15 -16.66 4.34
CA GLN A 179 -16.05 -16.09 2.98
C GLN A 179 -15.06 -16.84 2.06
N LYS A 180 -14.73 -18.11 2.37
CA LYS A 180 -13.80 -18.95 1.59
C LYS A 180 -12.50 -18.21 1.25
N THR A 181 -11.98 -17.47 2.23
CA THR A 181 -10.75 -16.67 2.13
C THR A 181 -9.79 -17.14 3.20
N LEU A 182 -8.55 -17.41 2.79
CA LEU A 182 -7.51 -17.92 3.66
C LEU A 182 -6.83 -16.73 4.35
N ALA A 183 -6.57 -16.84 5.66
CA ALA A 183 -6.04 -15.74 6.46
C ALA A 183 -4.86 -16.23 7.33
N CYS A 184 -3.84 -15.38 7.43
CA CYS A 184 -2.68 -15.58 8.28
C CYS A 184 -2.21 -14.24 8.83
N ASP A 185 -2.12 -14.11 10.14
CA ASP A 185 -1.74 -12.84 10.75
C ASP A 185 -0.97 -13.01 12.06
N THR A 186 -0.27 -11.95 12.44
CA THR A 186 0.38 -11.88 13.75
C THR A 186 -0.62 -11.39 14.79
N VAL A 187 -0.57 -11.94 16.00
CA VAL A 187 -1.45 -11.54 17.11
C VAL A 187 -0.65 -10.90 18.24
N ARG A 188 -1.15 -9.81 18.83
CA ARG A 188 -0.65 -9.32 20.12
C ARG A 188 -1.26 -10.17 21.22
N THR A 189 -0.44 -10.83 22.03
CA THR A 189 -0.93 -11.58 23.19
C THR A 189 -0.39 -10.96 24.49
N ASN A 190 -1.33 -10.58 25.36
CA ASN A 190 -1.10 -10.41 26.80
C ASN A 190 -1.56 -11.66 27.59
N ARG A 191 -1.71 -12.82 26.93
CA ARG A 191 -2.38 -13.99 27.52
C ARG A 191 -1.44 -14.75 28.49
N LYS A 192 -1.90 -14.89 29.74
CA LYS A 192 -1.35 -15.83 30.74
C LYS A 192 -1.66 -17.27 30.28
N GLY A 193 -0.67 -18.17 30.36
CA GLY A 193 -0.89 -19.62 30.15
C GLY A 193 -0.03 -20.31 29.08
N LEU A 194 0.74 -19.57 28.28
CA LEU A 194 1.73 -20.18 27.36
C LEU A 194 3.04 -20.43 28.12
N PRO A 195 3.75 -21.56 27.86
CA PRO A 195 4.96 -21.92 28.61
C PRO A 195 5.99 -20.78 28.57
N LYS A 196 6.46 -20.34 29.74
CA LYS A 196 7.29 -19.13 29.92
C LYS A 196 8.72 -19.26 29.39
N LYS A 197 9.19 -20.48 29.10
CA LYS A 197 10.55 -20.73 28.58
C LYS A 197 10.48 -21.74 27.44
N MET A 198 10.74 -21.26 26.22
CA MET A 198 10.96 -22.10 25.03
C MET A 198 12.36 -21.78 24.51
N LYS A 199 13.08 -22.79 24.00
CA LYS A 199 14.35 -22.56 23.30
C LYS A 199 14.07 -21.96 21.91
N ARG A 200 15.01 -21.19 21.38
CA ARG A 200 14.93 -20.65 20.02
C ARG A 200 14.73 -21.78 19.01
N GLY A 201 13.79 -21.61 18.09
CA GLY A 201 13.37 -22.62 17.11
C GLY A 201 12.24 -23.55 17.57
N MET A 202 11.90 -23.57 18.88
CA MET A 202 10.74 -24.34 19.33
C MET A 202 9.44 -23.63 18.95
N SER A 203 8.41 -24.42 18.68
CA SER A 203 7.06 -23.96 18.43
C SER A 203 6.03 -24.76 19.21
N ASP A 204 4.88 -24.14 19.44
CA ASP A 204 3.68 -24.76 19.99
C ASP A 204 2.47 -24.26 19.19
N SER A 205 1.43 -25.09 19.08
CA SER A 205 0.23 -24.74 18.32
C SER A 205 -1.03 -25.27 18.96
N LYS A 206 -2.11 -24.51 18.88
CA LYS A 206 -3.43 -24.89 19.37
C LYS A 206 -4.46 -24.77 18.26
N LEU A 207 -5.08 -25.89 17.90
CA LEU A 207 -6.23 -25.92 17.00
C LEU A 207 -7.51 -25.58 17.77
N LEU A 208 -8.29 -24.65 17.25
CA LEU A 208 -9.64 -24.35 17.71
C LEU A 208 -10.68 -25.21 16.97
N ALA A 209 -11.89 -25.31 17.54
CA ALA A 209 -12.98 -26.15 17.02
C ALA A 209 -13.38 -25.81 15.56
N ASP A 210 -13.20 -24.56 15.15
CA ASP A 210 -13.47 -24.05 13.80
C ASP A 210 -12.32 -24.29 12.80
N ARG A 211 -11.37 -25.17 13.13
CA ARG A 211 -10.13 -25.44 12.38
C ARG A 211 -9.30 -24.17 12.13
N ILE A 212 -9.25 -23.27 13.11
CA ILE A 212 -8.31 -22.15 13.15
C ILE A 212 -7.18 -22.51 14.12
N SER A 213 -5.95 -22.33 13.67
CA SER A 213 -4.75 -22.68 14.43
C SER A 213 -4.10 -21.41 14.97
N PHE A 214 -3.81 -21.41 16.28
CA PHE A 214 -2.89 -20.47 16.90
C PHE A 214 -1.50 -21.08 16.96
N PHE A 215 -0.49 -20.28 16.66
CA PHE A 215 0.91 -20.69 16.69
C PHE A 215 1.69 -19.77 17.61
N LYS A 216 2.62 -20.36 18.35
CA LYS A 216 3.67 -19.66 19.08
C LYS A 216 5.00 -20.21 18.59
N TRP A 217 5.86 -19.36 18.05
CA TRP A 217 7.21 -19.72 17.67
C TRP A 217 8.22 -18.86 18.42
N MET A 218 9.29 -19.47 18.91
CA MET A 218 10.31 -18.79 19.68
C MET A 218 11.50 -18.43 18.77
N ASP A 219 11.61 -17.16 18.38
CA ASP A 219 12.87 -16.61 17.85
C ASP A 219 13.68 -16.02 19.03
N ASN A 220 14.31 -14.85 18.83
CA ASN A 220 14.83 -14.04 19.93
C ASN A 220 13.73 -13.60 20.91
N LYS A 221 12.50 -13.45 20.40
CA LYS A 221 11.28 -13.15 21.17
C LYS A 221 10.14 -14.05 20.66
N PRO A 222 9.12 -14.32 21.49
CA PRO A 222 7.99 -15.13 21.04
C PRO A 222 7.19 -14.38 19.97
N VAL A 223 6.98 -15.04 18.84
CA VAL A 223 6.10 -14.62 17.75
C VAL A 223 4.81 -15.43 17.86
N HIS A 224 3.68 -14.75 17.80
CA HIS A 224 2.37 -15.40 17.84
C HIS A 224 1.64 -15.13 16.53
N LEU A 225 1.11 -16.19 15.93
CA LEU A 225 0.33 -16.13 14.71
C LEU A 225 -1.00 -16.85 14.88
N ILE A 226 -1.95 -16.49 14.04
CA ILE A 226 -3.22 -17.19 13.87
C ILE A 226 -3.42 -17.43 12.37
N SER A 227 -3.96 -18.58 12.01
CA SER A 227 -4.30 -18.89 10.63
C SER A 227 -5.48 -19.86 10.53
N ASN A 228 -6.27 -19.72 9.46
CA ASN A 228 -7.38 -20.63 9.18
C ASN A 228 -7.06 -21.77 8.19
N PHE A 229 -5.80 -21.88 7.74
CA PHE A 229 -5.40 -22.84 6.69
C PHE A 229 -4.06 -23.54 6.88
N HIS A 230 -3.19 -23.06 7.77
CA HIS A 230 -1.92 -23.73 8.08
C HIS A 230 -2.11 -24.89 9.07
N GLY A 231 -1.40 -25.99 8.83
CA GLY A 231 -1.27 -27.13 9.73
C GLY A 231 -0.06 -27.01 10.66
N SER A 232 0.38 -28.14 11.21
CA SER A 232 1.52 -28.22 12.14
C SER A 232 2.86 -28.49 11.44
N GLU A 233 2.93 -28.27 10.13
CA GLU A 233 4.14 -28.54 9.33
C GLU A 233 5.29 -27.63 9.76
N ILE A 234 6.50 -28.20 9.77
CA ILE A 234 7.73 -27.50 10.15
C ILE A 234 8.59 -27.31 8.89
N THR A 235 9.18 -26.12 8.79
CA THR A 235 10.18 -25.72 7.81
C THR A 235 11.33 -25.02 8.53
N SER A 236 12.12 -24.20 7.82
CA SER A 236 13.16 -23.38 8.44
C SER A 236 13.25 -21.99 7.82
N VAL A 237 13.70 -21.04 8.63
CA VAL A 237 14.01 -19.67 8.20
C VAL A 237 15.48 -19.37 8.42
N LYS A 238 16.08 -18.62 7.49
CA LYS A 238 17.44 -18.08 7.64
C LYS A 238 17.38 -16.79 8.45
N ARG A 239 18.12 -16.74 9.55
CA ARG A 239 18.29 -15.53 10.38
C ARG A 239 19.76 -15.12 10.38
N LYS A 240 20.02 -13.81 10.32
CA LYS A 240 21.37 -13.28 10.52
C LYS A 240 21.67 -13.20 12.02
N SER A 241 22.82 -13.73 12.41
CA SER A 241 23.39 -13.59 13.75
C SER A 241 24.08 -12.22 13.89
N LYS A 242 24.45 -11.87 15.14
CA LYS A 242 25.11 -10.59 15.46
C LYS A 242 26.47 -10.44 14.78
N ASP A 243 27.15 -11.56 14.52
CA ASP A 243 28.43 -11.65 13.82
C ASP A 243 28.30 -11.62 12.28
N GLY A 244 27.06 -11.50 11.76
CA GLY A 244 26.78 -11.51 10.32
C GLY A 244 26.62 -12.91 9.72
N SER A 245 26.88 -13.99 10.47
CA SER A 245 26.66 -15.35 10.01
C SER A 245 25.17 -15.65 9.80
N ALA A 246 24.84 -16.54 8.86
CA ALA A 246 23.46 -16.99 8.64
C ALA A 246 23.21 -18.29 9.40
N VAL A 247 22.19 -18.30 10.25
CA VAL A 247 21.76 -19.48 11.01
C VAL A 247 20.39 -19.92 10.52
N THR A 248 20.25 -21.22 10.26
CA THR A 248 18.99 -21.86 9.91
C THR A 248 18.27 -22.27 11.19
N ILE A 249 17.02 -21.82 11.34
CA ILE A 249 16.23 -22.06 12.54
C ILE A 249 14.94 -22.76 12.14
N PRO A 250 14.58 -23.91 12.76
CA PRO A 250 13.32 -24.56 12.50
C PRO A 250 12.16 -23.65 12.93
N CYS A 251 11.11 -23.63 12.12
CA CYS A 251 9.89 -22.88 12.42
C CYS A 251 8.68 -23.54 11.77
N PRO A 252 7.47 -23.32 12.29
CA PRO A 252 6.24 -23.69 11.58
C PRO A 252 6.17 -23.02 10.20
N THR A 253 5.54 -23.69 9.22
CA THR A 253 5.36 -23.16 7.85
C THR A 253 4.68 -21.80 7.85
N VAL A 254 3.70 -21.58 8.74
CA VAL A 254 3.01 -20.28 8.91
C VAL A 254 3.96 -19.11 9.16
N VAL A 255 5.10 -19.33 9.82
CA VAL A 255 6.11 -18.29 10.07
C VAL A 255 6.83 -17.94 8.77
N SER A 256 7.25 -18.96 8.03
CA SER A 256 7.94 -18.77 6.74
C SER A 256 7.04 -18.08 5.73
N ASP A 257 5.78 -18.51 5.62
CA ASP A 257 4.81 -17.92 4.68
C ASP A 257 4.43 -16.50 5.08
N TYR A 258 4.23 -16.22 6.37
CA TYR A 258 3.99 -14.85 6.83
C TYR A 258 5.16 -13.91 6.47
N ASP A 259 6.40 -14.29 6.80
CA ASP A 259 7.60 -13.50 6.48
C ASP A 259 7.75 -13.28 4.97
N LYS A 260 7.36 -14.26 4.15
CA LYS A 260 7.46 -14.20 2.69
C LYS A 260 6.42 -13.28 2.06
N TYR A 261 5.16 -13.32 2.53
CA TYR A 261 4.03 -12.74 1.80
C TYR A 261 3.46 -11.45 2.40
N MET A 262 3.76 -11.11 3.65
CA MET A 262 3.28 -9.87 4.29
C MET A 262 3.84 -8.58 3.61
N GLY A 263 4.98 -8.67 2.94
CA GLY A 263 5.73 -7.50 2.43
C GLY A 263 5.24 -6.88 1.11
N GLY A 264 4.05 -7.23 0.61
CA GLY A 264 3.56 -6.74 -0.68
C GLY A 264 3.35 -5.22 -0.71
N VAL A 265 2.67 -4.66 0.30
CA VAL A 265 2.47 -3.21 0.43
C VAL A 265 3.80 -2.47 0.57
N ASP A 266 4.73 -3.01 1.38
CA ASP A 266 6.09 -2.45 1.52
C ASP A 266 6.89 -2.50 0.20
N HIS A 267 6.69 -3.54 -0.62
CA HIS A 267 7.29 -3.60 -1.95
C HIS A 267 6.77 -2.48 -2.85
N ALA A 268 5.45 -2.26 -2.88
CA ALA A 268 4.83 -1.17 -3.60
C ALA A 268 5.38 0.21 -3.16
N ASP A 269 5.50 0.42 -1.84
CA ASP A 269 6.03 1.66 -1.28
C ASP A 269 7.52 1.88 -1.57
N ARG A 270 8.34 0.81 -1.59
CA ARG A 270 9.74 0.90 -2.04
C ARG A 270 9.82 1.32 -3.51
N LEU A 271 9.06 0.71 -4.41
CA LEU A 271 9.03 1.11 -5.82
C LEU A 271 8.59 2.57 -5.99
N ARG A 272 7.61 2.99 -5.20
CA ARG A 272 7.09 4.36 -5.19
C ARG A 272 8.15 5.37 -4.78
N THR A 273 8.95 5.09 -3.77
CA THR A 273 9.92 6.05 -3.20
C THR A 273 11.12 6.32 -4.11
N LEU A 274 11.43 5.46 -5.10
CA LEU A 274 12.55 5.65 -6.02
C LEU A 274 12.48 6.95 -6.81
N TYR A 275 11.30 7.30 -7.33
CA TYR A 275 11.11 8.46 -8.20
C TYR A 275 9.86 9.29 -7.88
N ASN A 276 9.33 9.22 -6.66
CA ASN A 276 8.08 9.87 -6.27
C ASN A 276 8.01 11.36 -6.62
N ILE A 277 6.79 11.85 -6.86
CA ILE A 277 6.55 13.26 -7.17
C ILE A 277 6.38 14.04 -5.84
N ASP A 278 7.49 14.46 -5.23
CA ASP A 278 7.49 15.28 -4.01
C ASP A 278 7.43 16.79 -4.33
N ARG A 279 6.23 17.35 -4.57
CA ARG A 279 6.03 18.80 -4.85
C ARG A 279 5.31 19.55 -3.74
N LYS A 280 5.91 20.63 -3.21
CA LYS A 280 5.21 21.55 -2.31
C LYS A 280 3.91 22.03 -2.94
N SER A 281 2.81 21.97 -2.19
CA SER A 281 1.50 22.43 -2.63
C SER A 281 0.78 23.12 -1.47
N PRO A 282 0.13 24.28 -1.71
CA PRO A 282 -0.74 24.91 -0.72
C PRO A 282 -2.07 24.16 -0.56
N LYS A 283 -2.55 23.50 -1.63
CA LYS A 283 -3.78 22.70 -1.61
C LYS A 283 -3.47 21.34 -0.99
N TRP A 284 -4.18 20.98 0.08
CA TRP A 284 -3.99 19.73 0.82
C TRP A 284 -4.16 18.49 -0.09
N TRP A 285 -5.17 18.49 -0.96
CA TRP A 285 -5.55 17.33 -1.77
C TRP A 285 -4.59 17.06 -2.95
N HIS A 286 -3.83 18.06 -3.42
CA HIS A 286 -2.84 17.86 -4.49
C HIS A 286 -1.81 16.79 -4.12
N ARG A 287 -1.46 16.71 -2.84
CA ARG A 287 -0.46 15.75 -2.35
C ARG A 287 -0.95 14.33 -2.44
N LEU A 288 -2.23 14.10 -2.13
CA LEU A 288 -2.89 12.84 -2.38
C LEU A 288 -3.02 12.56 -3.89
N PHE A 289 -3.44 13.54 -4.69
CA PHE A 289 -3.56 13.39 -6.15
C PHE A 289 -2.27 12.87 -6.79
N PHE A 290 -1.13 13.52 -6.54
CA PHE A 290 0.15 13.06 -7.09
C PHE A 290 0.62 11.74 -6.47
N GLY A 291 0.31 11.49 -5.19
CA GLY A 291 0.54 10.19 -4.57
C GLY A 291 -0.25 9.05 -5.24
N LEU A 292 -1.49 9.31 -5.64
CA LEU A 292 -2.32 8.36 -6.38
C LEU A 292 -1.79 8.11 -7.80
N ILE A 293 -1.25 9.15 -8.47
CA ILE A 293 -0.54 8.98 -9.74
C ILE A 293 0.70 8.10 -9.57
N ASP A 294 1.47 8.29 -8.49
CA ASP A 294 2.64 7.47 -8.21
C ASP A 294 2.24 6.00 -7.95
N ILE A 295 1.14 5.74 -7.23
CA ILE A 295 0.58 4.38 -7.03
C ILE A 295 0.16 3.78 -8.38
N MET A 296 -0.56 4.53 -9.22
CA MET A 296 -0.96 4.09 -10.56
C MET A 296 0.27 3.72 -11.42
N PHE A 297 1.33 4.52 -11.36
CA PHE A 297 2.58 4.24 -12.07
C PHE A 297 3.26 2.97 -11.57
N VAL A 298 3.33 2.75 -10.24
CA VAL A 298 3.91 1.53 -9.67
C VAL A 298 3.12 0.31 -10.13
N ASN A 299 1.78 0.36 -10.07
CA ASN A 299 0.94 -0.72 -10.57
C ASN A 299 1.20 -1.01 -12.04
N SER A 300 1.28 0.02 -12.90
CA SER A 300 1.54 -0.20 -14.32
C SER A 300 2.92 -0.80 -14.58
N TYR A 301 3.94 -0.40 -13.80
CA TYR A 301 5.27 -0.99 -13.84
C TYR A 301 5.25 -2.47 -13.42
N VAL A 302 4.61 -2.81 -12.30
CA VAL A 302 4.53 -4.20 -11.83
C VAL A 302 3.83 -5.09 -12.86
N VAL A 303 2.70 -4.62 -13.43
CA VAL A 303 2.01 -5.31 -14.52
C VAL A 303 2.92 -5.49 -15.74
N TYR A 304 3.64 -4.43 -16.15
CA TYR A 304 4.60 -4.54 -17.25
C TYR A 304 5.66 -5.61 -16.97
N THR A 305 6.27 -5.62 -15.80
CA THR A 305 7.30 -6.62 -15.44
C THR A 305 6.77 -8.03 -15.25
N THR A 306 5.44 -8.19 -15.13
CA THR A 306 4.79 -9.51 -15.10
C THR A 306 4.58 -10.06 -16.52
N LEU A 307 4.38 -9.18 -17.50
CA LEU A 307 4.05 -9.55 -18.89
C LEU A 307 5.27 -9.52 -19.82
N PHE A 308 6.28 -8.71 -19.49
CA PHE A 308 7.43 -8.43 -20.33
C PHE A 308 8.74 -8.57 -19.55
N ASN A 309 9.85 -8.47 -20.28
CA ASN A 309 11.17 -8.47 -19.67
C ASN A 309 11.33 -7.33 -18.68
N LYS A 310 11.88 -7.66 -17.51
CA LYS A 310 12.10 -6.71 -16.44
C LYS A 310 13.15 -5.67 -16.85
N ILE A 311 12.73 -4.41 -16.93
CA ILE A 311 13.59 -3.24 -17.04
C ILE A 311 13.63 -2.48 -15.72
N SER A 312 14.56 -1.55 -15.56
CA SER A 312 14.59 -0.73 -14.34
C SER A 312 13.35 0.17 -14.24
N VAL A 313 12.97 0.54 -13.01
CA VAL A 313 11.88 1.51 -12.77
C VAL A 313 12.15 2.84 -13.49
N LEU A 314 13.43 3.23 -13.60
CA LEU A 314 13.85 4.45 -14.29
C LEU A 314 13.55 4.37 -15.79
N GLU A 315 14.00 3.30 -16.45
CA GLU A 315 13.79 3.10 -17.88
C GLU A 315 12.30 3.06 -18.20
N TYR A 316 11.51 2.31 -17.42
CA TYR A 316 10.07 2.28 -17.59
C TYR A 316 9.43 3.66 -17.43
N ARG A 317 9.83 4.43 -16.39
CA ARG A 317 9.32 5.79 -16.18
C ARG A 317 9.68 6.72 -17.32
N ARG A 318 10.91 6.64 -17.85
CA ARG A 318 11.34 7.44 -18.99
C ARG A 318 10.50 7.11 -20.23
N SER A 319 10.31 5.84 -20.54
CA SER A 319 9.49 5.41 -21.68
C SER A 319 8.04 5.89 -21.59
N VAL A 320 7.42 5.78 -20.41
CA VAL A 320 6.06 6.29 -20.18
C VAL A 320 5.99 7.81 -20.38
N VAL A 321 6.91 8.56 -19.79
CA VAL A 321 6.92 10.02 -19.89
C VAL A 321 7.17 10.48 -21.34
N GLN A 322 8.13 9.86 -22.03
CA GLN A 322 8.40 10.15 -23.43
C GLN A 322 7.19 9.86 -24.31
N GLY A 323 6.55 8.70 -24.14
CA GLY A 323 5.36 8.33 -24.90
C GLY A 323 4.14 9.24 -24.65
N LEU A 324 3.97 9.76 -23.44
CA LEU A 324 2.89 10.71 -23.13
C LEU A 324 3.12 12.09 -23.78
N LEU A 325 4.36 12.56 -23.84
CA LEU A 325 4.70 13.87 -24.39
C LEU A 325 4.77 13.88 -25.92
N THR A 326 5.23 12.80 -26.56
CA THR A 326 5.24 12.70 -28.04
C THR A 326 3.83 12.62 -28.64
N LYS A 327 2.88 12.02 -27.93
CA LYS A 327 1.46 12.05 -28.35
C LYS A 327 0.87 13.46 -28.32
N GLN A 328 1.41 14.37 -27.51
CA GLN A 328 0.94 15.76 -27.42
C GLN A 328 1.47 16.62 -28.58
N SER A 329 2.70 16.38 -29.04
CA SER A 329 3.28 17.10 -30.18
C SER A 329 2.61 16.81 -31.52
N LEU A 330 1.97 15.65 -31.66
CA LEU A 330 1.20 15.31 -32.87
C LEU A 330 -0.12 16.09 -32.98
N LYS A 331 -0.72 16.50 -31.85
CA LYS A 331 -2.00 17.23 -31.82
C LYS A 331 -1.87 18.75 -32.00
N THR A 332 -0.65 19.28 -31.90
CA THR A 332 -0.38 20.74 -31.96
C THR A 332 0.11 21.20 -33.34
N LYS A 333 0.16 20.30 -34.32
CA LYS A 333 0.55 20.58 -35.72
C LYS A 333 -0.63 20.76 -36.68
N ASN A 334 -1.85 20.96 -36.17
CA ASN A 334 -3.03 21.28 -36.99
C ASN A 334 -3.46 22.72 -36.77
#